data_AF-A0A124G8W0-F1
#
_entry.id   AF-A0A124G8W0-F1
#
_cell.length_a   1.000
_cell.length_b   1.000
_cell.length_c   1.000
_cell.angle_alpha   90.00
_cell.angle_beta   90.00
_cell.angle_gamma   90.00
#
_symmetry.space_group_name_H-M   'P 1'
#
loop_
_entity.id
_entity.type
_entity.pdbx_description
1 polymer ?
#
loop_
_entity_poly.entity_id
_entity_poly.type
_entity_poly.pdbx_seq_one_letter_code
_entity_poly.pdbx_strand_id
1 'polypeptide(L)'
;MPSTEEVVASLREALVGAGVVLPSLCVDPVTGASDEPFPLVDLGRCNVRVAEKLASVVRGERPAVGSHAVDVRDGRIGEVRGHVGGKVQLRPVGGGREWDCPPDAVEVAPRGEVLREQVRGVNREGRMRC
;
A
#
# COMPACT_ATOMS: atom_id res chain seq x y z
N MET A 1 -14.21 -26.92 9.79
CA MET A 1 -14.33 -25.48 9.53
C MET A 1 -13.13 -24.82 10.18
N PRO A 2 -12.48 -23.83 9.55
CA PRO A 2 -11.40 -23.10 10.20
C PRO A 2 -11.94 -22.43 11.46
N SER A 3 -11.13 -22.39 12.51
CA SER A 3 -11.38 -21.60 13.71
C SER A 3 -11.37 -20.11 13.38
N THR A 4 -12.01 -19.30 14.22
CA THR A 4 -12.03 -17.84 14.08
C THR A 4 -10.62 -17.25 14.00
N GLU A 5 -9.71 -17.76 14.83
CA GLU A 5 -8.30 -17.34 14.83
C GLU A 5 -7.59 -17.66 13.51
N GLU A 6 -7.83 -18.83 12.92
CA GLU A 6 -7.27 -19.19 11.61
C GLU A 6 -7.79 -18.27 10.50
N VAL A 7 -9.07 -17.87 10.56
CA VAL A 7 -9.64 -16.92 9.60
C VAL A 7 -9.00 -15.54 9.74
N VAL A 8 -8.80 -15.04 10.96
CA VAL A 8 -8.14 -13.76 11.20
C VAL A 8 -6.66 -13.79 10.80
N ALA A 9 -5.96 -14.90 11.06
CA ALA A 9 -4.58 -15.09 10.62
C ALA A 9 -4.49 -15.08 9.08
N SER A 10 -5.40 -15.77 8.40
CA SER A 10 -5.49 -15.76 6.93
C SER A 10 -5.75 -14.36 6.37
N LEU A 11 -6.68 -13.61 6.98
CA LEU A 11 -6.93 -12.22 6.61
C LEU A 11 -5.69 -11.33 6.81
N ARG A 12 -4.98 -11.50 7.93
CA ARG A 12 -3.74 -10.78 8.22
C ARG A 12 -2.68 -11.04 7.13
N GLU A 13 -2.47 -12.30 6.79
CA GLU A 13 -1.50 -12.68 5.75
C GLU A 13 -1.87 -12.10 4.39
N ALA A 14 -3.16 -12.15 4.01
CA ALA A 14 -3.64 -11.58 2.77
C ALA A 14 -3.42 -10.06 2.69
N LEU A 15 -3.73 -9.33 3.77
CA LEU A 15 -3.50 -7.88 3.85
C LEU A 15 -2.01 -7.55 3.78
N VAL A 16 -1.15 -8.29 4.48
CA VAL A 16 0.31 -8.12 4.43
C VAL A 16 0.84 -8.39 3.02
N GLY A 17 0.34 -9.42 2.34
CA GLY A 17 0.65 -9.70 0.94
C GLY A 17 0.26 -8.56 -0.02
N ALA A 18 -0.83 -7.86 0.28
CA ALA A 18 -1.26 -6.65 -0.42
C ALA A 18 -0.54 -5.36 0.05
N GLY A 19 0.39 -5.48 1.00
CA GLY A 19 1.16 -4.36 1.57
C GLY A 19 0.34 -3.45 2.50
N VAL A 20 -0.76 -3.94 3.07
CA VAL A 20 -1.56 -3.29 4.11
C VAL A 20 -1.26 -3.95 5.45
N VAL A 21 -0.95 -3.15 6.47
CA VAL A 21 -0.70 -3.67 7.82
C VAL A 21 -1.69 -3.05 8.78
N LEU A 22 -2.47 -3.90 9.45
CA LEU A 22 -3.34 -3.57 10.56
C LEU A 22 -2.81 -4.28 11.81
N PRO A 23 -1.96 -3.61 12.63
CA PRO A 23 -1.32 -4.25 13.77
C PRO A 23 -2.35 -4.79 14.77
N SER A 24 -3.42 -4.04 14.98
CA SER A 24 -4.51 -4.34 15.90
C SER A 24 -5.58 -5.29 15.34
N LEU A 25 -5.39 -5.89 14.16
CA LEU A 25 -6.34 -6.85 13.60
C LEU A 25 -6.47 -8.09 14.51
N CYS A 26 -7.63 -8.32 15.10
CA CYS A 26 -7.88 -9.47 15.96
C CYS A 26 -9.34 -9.92 15.88
N VAL A 27 -9.65 -11.04 16.54
CA VAL A 27 -11.05 -11.33 16.90
C VAL A 27 -11.53 -10.23 17.83
N ASP A 28 -12.75 -9.75 17.63
CA ASP A 28 -13.39 -8.80 18.53
C ASP A 28 -13.47 -9.41 19.94
N PRO A 29 -12.97 -8.73 20.97
CA PRO A 29 -12.83 -9.32 22.31
C PRO A 29 -14.17 -9.59 22.99
N VAL A 30 -15.24 -8.87 22.62
CA VAL A 30 -16.57 -9.05 23.24
C VAL A 30 -17.21 -10.33 22.71
N THR A 31 -17.28 -10.46 21.40
CA THR A 31 -17.91 -11.61 20.75
C THR A 31 -17.03 -12.86 20.81
N GLY A 32 -15.70 -12.71 20.79
CA GLY A 32 -14.76 -13.83 20.94
C GLY A 32 -14.77 -14.49 22.33
N ALA A 33 -15.19 -13.76 23.37
CA ALA A 33 -15.32 -14.29 24.73
C ALA A 33 -16.72 -14.87 25.03
N SER A 34 -17.63 -14.85 24.05
CA SER A 34 -19.03 -15.26 24.21
C SER A 34 -19.34 -16.56 23.44
N ASP A 35 -20.50 -17.17 23.73
CA ASP A 35 -21.01 -18.34 22.99
C ASP A 35 -21.68 -17.96 21.65
N GLU A 36 -21.42 -16.75 21.14
CA GLU A 36 -21.99 -16.27 19.89
C GLU A 36 -21.45 -17.10 18.70
N PRO A 37 -22.32 -17.65 17.83
CA PRO A 37 -21.91 -18.57 16.77
C PRO A 37 -21.05 -17.92 15.68
N PHE A 38 -21.00 -16.59 15.62
CA PHE A 38 -20.23 -15.82 14.64
C PHE A 38 -19.48 -14.67 15.31
N PRO A 39 -18.30 -14.94 15.90
CA PRO A 39 -17.46 -13.88 16.45
C PRO A 39 -17.09 -12.84 15.39
N LEU A 40 -17.06 -11.58 15.78
CA LEU A 40 -16.72 -10.48 14.90
C LEU A 40 -15.20 -10.32 14.78
N VAL A 41 -14.76 -9.60 13.75
CA VAL A 41 -13.35 -9.26 13.54
C VAL A 41 -13.16 -7.77 13.82
N ASP A 42 -12.27 -7.43 14.75
CA ASP A 42 -11.84 -6.05 14.99
C ASP A 42 -10.66 -5.71 14.07
N LEU A 43 -10.86 -4.75 13.17
CA LEU A 43 -9.83 -4.27 12.25
C LEU A 43 -8.87 -3.27 12.92
N GLY A 44 -9.27 -2.70 14.06
CA GLY A 44 -8.57 -1.64 14.77
C GLY A 44 -8.56 -0.30 14.03
N ARG A 45 -7.64 0.58 14.44
CA ARG A 45 -7.47 1.92 13.85
C ARG A 45 -6.33 1.92 12.84
N CYS A 46 -6.52 2.66 11.75
CA CYS A 46 -5.46 2.94 10.79
C CYS A 46 -5.42 4.45 10.46
N ASN A 47 -4.31 4.92 9.91
CA ASN A 47 -4.21 6.29 9.42
C ASN A 47 -4.82 6.41 8.01
N VAL A 48 -5.07 7.65 7.59
CA VAL A 48 -5.70 7.94 6.28
C VAL A 48 -4.94 7.34 5.09
N ARG A 49 -3.61 7.27 5.13
CA ARG A 49 -2.82 6.67 4.03
C ARG A 49 -3.04 5.17 3.94
N VAL A 50 -3.15 4.49 5.07
CA VAL A 50 -3.47 3.05 5.11
C VAL A 50 -4.90 2.80 4.66
N ALA A 51 -5.85 3.66 5.05
CA ALA A 51 -7.24 3.57 4.61
C ALA A 51 -7.37 3.74 3.08
N GLU A 52 -6.68 4.73 2.49
CA GLU A 52 -6.63 4.93 1.03
C GLU A 52 -6.06 3.70 0.31
N LYS A 53 -4.96 3.16 0.82
CA LYS A 53 -4.35 1.94 0.27
C LYS A 53 -5.28 0.74 0.38
N LEU A 54 -5.95 0.55 1.51
CA LEU A 54 -6.91 -0.54 1.70
C LEU A 54 -8.07 -0.43 0.70
N ALA A 55 -8.64 0.77 0.52
CA ALA A 55 -9.70 1.00 -0.45
C ALA A 55 -9.25 0.71 -1.90
N SER A 56 -8.00 1.03 -2.24
CA SER A 56 -7.38 0.71 -3.53
C SER A 56 -7.28 -0.80 -3.76
N VAL A 57 -6.78 -1.54 -2.76
CA VAL A 57 -6.68 -3.00 -2.78
C VAL A 57 -8.05 -3.66 -2.96
N VAL A 58 -9.05 -3.22 -2.19
CA VAL A 58 -10.42 -3.75 -2.26
C VAL A 58 -11.07 -3.49 -3.63
N ARG A 59 -10.76 -2.36 -4.28
CA ARG A 59 -11.20 -2.06 -5.65
C ARG A 59 -10.43 -2.82 -6.73
N GLY A 60 -9.37 -3.56 -6.38
CA GLY A 60 -8.56 -4.32 -7.32
C GLY A 60 -7.61 -3.46 -8.16
N GLU A 61 -7.30 -2.23 -7.71
CA GLU A 61 -6.39 -1.33 -8.42
C GLU A 61 -4.95 -1.85 -8.39
N ARG A 62 -4.31 -1.88 -9.55
CA ARG A 62 -2.94 -2.39 -9.70
C ARG A 62 -2.06 -1.40 -10.46
N PRO A 63 -0.91 -0.99 -9.88
CA PRO A 63 -0.50 -1.21 -8.50
C PRO A 63 -1.38 -0.43 -7.51
N ALA A 64 -1.47 -0.91 -6.26
CA ALA A 64 -2.28 -0.25 -5.22
C ALA A 64 -1.68 1.09 -4.82
N VAL A 65 -2.53 2.03 -4.40
CA VAL A 65 -2.13 3.35 -3.87
C VAL A 65 -1.11 3.20 -2.74
N GLY A 66 -0.12 4.10 -2.71
CA GLY A 66 1.02 4.06 -1.78
C GLY A 66 2.08 3.00 -2.09
N SER A 67 1.91 2.22 -3.17
CA SER A 67 2.96 1.33 -3.67
C SER A 67 3.92 2.11 -4.58
N HIS A 68 5.12 1.58 -4.81
CA HIS A 68 6.07 2.16 -5.74
C HIS A 68 6.01 1.45 -7.09
N ALA A 69 6.03 2.22 -8.16
CA ALA A 69 5.96 1.74 -9.52
C ALA A 69 6.99 2.43 -10.42
N VAL A 70 7.40 1.74 -11.47
CA VAL A 70 8.25 2.27 -12.53
C VAL A 70 7.41 2.52 -13.77
N ASP A 71 7.60 3.69 -14.36
CA ASP A 71 7.08 4.04 -15.67
C ASP A 71 8.06 3.53 -16.73
N VAL A 72 7.75 2.42 -17.40
CA VAL A 72 8.71 1.77 -18.31
C VAL A 72 9.00 2.58 -19.58
N ARG A 73 8.22 3.63 -19.85
CA ARG A 73 8.43 4.52 -21.01
C ARG A 73 9.70 5.34 -20.87
N ASP A 74 10.08 5.68 -19.63
CA ASP A 74 11.23 6.56 -19.34
C ASP A 74 12.05 6.15 -18.11
N GLY A 75 11.68 5.06 -17.44
CA GLY A 75 12.39 4.50 -16.29
C GLY A 75 12.19 5.28 -14.98
N ARG A 76 11.28 6.27 -14.93
CA ARG A 76 11.05 7.04 -13.71
C ARG A 76 10.29 6.21 -12.67
N ILE A 77 10.75 6.29 -11.42
CA ILE A 77 10.12 5.61 -10.28
C ILE A 77 9.30 6.60 -9.47
N GLY A 78 8.08 6.22 -9.11
CA GLY A 78 7.19 7.01 -8.28
C GLY A 78 6.31 6.20 -7.34
N GLU A 79 5.78 6.87 -6.33
CA GLU A 79 4.69 6.37 -5.48
C GLU A 79 3.35 6.54 -6.21
N VAL A 80 2.53 5.51 -6.23
CA VAL A 80 1.17 5.54 -6.77
C VAL A 80 0.29 6.40 -5.87
N ARG A 81 -0.26 7.48 -6.42
CA ARG A 81 -1.18 8.39 -5.72
C ARG A 81 -2.65 8.09 -5.97
N GLY A 82 -2.97 7.48 -7.11
CA GLY A 82 -4.34 7.15 -7.47
C GLY A 82 -4.48 6.60 -8.89
N HIS A 83 -5.69 6.18 -9.22
CA HIS A 83 -6.11 5.80 -10.57
C HIS A 83 -7.18 6.79 -11.03
N VAL A 84 -6.86 7.63 -12.01
CA VAL A 84 -7.74 8.73 -12.47
C VAL A 84 -7.79 8.72 -13.99
N GLY A 85 -9.00 8.76 -14.56
CA GLY A 85 -9.20 8.81 -16.02
C GLY A 85 -8.58 7.61 -16.75
N GLY A 86 -8.54 6.44 -16.12
CA GLY A 86 -7.92 5.23 -16.67
C GLY A 86 -6.39 5.22 -16.65
N LYS A 87 -5.75 6.18 -15.97
CA LYS A 87 -4.30 6.27 -15.82
C LYS A 87 -3.88 6.12 -14.37
N VAL A 88 -2.65 5.66 -14.16
CA VAL A 88 -2.02 5.60 -12.85
C VAL A 88 -1.28 6.90 -12.59
N GLN A 89 -1.66 7.63 -11.55
CA GLN A 89 -0.99 8.85 -11.14
C GLN A 89 0.19 8.50 -10.24
N LEU A 90 1.40 8.91 -10.63
CA LEU A 90 2.64 8.66 -9.91
C LEU A 90 3.23 9.97 -9.38
N ARG A 91 3.83 9.92 -8.19
CA ARG A 91 4.59 11.02 -7.58
C ARG A 91 6.06 10.64 -7.40
N PRO A 92 7.04 11.50 -7.71
CA PRO A 92 8.42 11.09 -7.63
C PRO A 92 8.82 10.80 -6.17
N VAL A 93 9.68 9.80 -5.98
CA VAL A 93 10.06 9.30 -4.65
C VAL A 93 10.76 10.36 -3.77
N GLY A 94 11.48 11.30 -4.39
CA GLY A 94 12.08 12.46 -3.71
C GLY A 94 11.19 13.71 -3.67
N GLY A 95 9.91 13.59 -4.01
CA GLY A 95 9.03 14.73 -4.23
C GLY A 95 9.17 15.36 -5.62
N GLY A 96 8.23 16.24 -5.96
CA GLY A 96 8.14 16.86 -7.28
C GLY A 96 6.72 16.81 -7.84
N ARG A 97 6.60 17.12 -9.14
CA ARG A 97 5.30 17.14 -9.83
C ARG A 97 4.84 15.71 -10.14
N GLU A 98 3.57 15.45 -9.86
CA GLU A 98 2.91 14.20 -10.22
C GLU A 98 2.77 14.07 -11.73
N TRP A 99 2.75 12.84 -12.23
CA TRP A 99 2.56 12.55 -13.64
C TRP A 99 1.62 11.36 -13.85
N ASP A 100 1.00 11.31 -15.01
CA ASP A 100 0.13 10.21 -15.40
C ASP A 100 0.91 9.16 -16.20
N CYS A 101 0.75 7.91 -15.80
CA CYS A 101 1.29 6.74 -16.46
C CYS A 101 0.16 5.85 -17.01
N PRO A 102 0.20 5.48 -18.31
CA PRO A 102 -0.69 4.48 -18.89
C PRO A 102 -0.57 3.15 -18.13
N PRO A 103 -1.67 2.47 -17.81
CA PRO A 103 -1.63 1.26 -16.99
C PRO A 103 -0.83 0.10 -17.61
N ASP A 104 -0.69 0.07 -18.93
CA ASP A 104 0.14 -0.88 -19.70
C ASP A 104 1.64 -0.58 -19.63
N ALA A 105 2.02 0.61 -19.16
CA ALA A 105 3.40 1.03 -18.97
C ALA A 105 3.84 1.07 -17.48
N VAL A 106 2.96 0.64 -16.57
CA VAL A 106 3.23 0.66 -15.13
C VAL A 106 3.65 -0.72 -14.66
N GLU A 107 4.87 -0.81 -14.16
CA GLU A 107 5.37 -2.02 -13.50
C GLU A 107 5.68 -1.77 -12.03
N VAL A 108 5.66 -2.83 -11.22
CA VAL A 108 6.02 -2.74 -9.80
C VAL A 108 7.51 -2.41 -9.67
N ALA A 109 7.84 -1.34 -8.95
CA ALA A 109 9.23 -0.96 -8.77
C ALA A 109 9.95 -1.93 -7.82
N PRO A 110 11.13 -2.46 -8.19
CA PRO A 110 11.95 -3.25 -7.29
C PRO A 110 12.36 -2.41 -6.07
N ARG A 111 12.25 -2.97 -4.86
CA ARG A 111 12.60 -2.27 -3.61
C ARG A 111 14.00 -1.66 -3.63
N GLY A 112 14.97 -2.36 -4.22
CA GLY A 112 16.35 -1.87 -4.32
C GLY A 112 16.48 -0.58 -5.13
N GLU A 113 15.67 -0.41 -6.18
CA GLU A 113 15.69 0.81 -7.00
C GLU A 113 14.97 1.96 -6.32
N VAL A 114 13.84 1.69 -5.65
CA VAL A 114 13.15 2.67 -4.81
C VAL A 114 14.10 3.23 -3.76
N LEU A 115 14.82 2.37 -3.03
CA LEU A 115 15.80 2.78 -2.02
C LEU A 115 16.92 3.64 -2.61
N ARG A 116 17.44 3.26 -3.79
CA ARG A 116 18.46 4.06 -4.49
C ARG A 116 17.94 5.45 -4.84
N GLU A 117 16.71 5.57 -5.33
CA GLU A 117 16.10 6.86 -5.65
C GLU A 117 15.81 7.72 -4.41
N GLN A 118 15.37 7.11 -3.30
CA GLN A 118 15.23 7.81 -2.01
C GLN A 118 16.57 8.40 -1.56
N VAL A 119 17.62 7.58 -1.55
CA VAL A 119 18.97 8.00 -1.16
C VAL A 119 19.49 9.10 -2.09
N ARG A 120 19.28 8.99 -3.41
CA ARG A 120 19.63 10.05 -4.37
C ARG A 120 18.90 11.37 -4.07
N GLY A 121 17.62 11.31 -3.71
CA GLY A 121 16.83 12.45 -3.26
C GLY A 121 17.44 13.14 -2.05
N VAL A 122 17.66 12.38 -0.98
CA VAL A 122 18.28 12.88 0.27
C VAL A 122 19.66 13.47 0.03
N ASN A 123 20.50 12.81 -0.78
CA ASN A 123 21.85 13.28 -1.09
C ASN A 123 21.85 14.61 -1.86
N ARG A 124 20.89 14.84 -2.77
CA ARG A 124 20.75 16.13 -3.46
C ARG A 124 20.36 17.24 -2.50
N GLU A 125 19.43 16.97 -1.58
CA GLU A 125 19.01 17.95 -0.59
C GLU A 125 20.13 18.29 0.39
N GLY A 126 20.90 17.29 0.84
CA GLY A 126 22.07 17.49 1.70
C GLY A 126 23.15 18.36 1.05
N ARG A 127 23.38 18.22 -0.27
CA ARG A 127 24.34 19.05 -1.02
C ARG A 127 23.90 20.50 -1.24
N MET A 128 22.61 20.81 -1.14
CA MET A 128 22.10 22.18 -1.22
C MET A 128 22.17 22.94 0.11
N ARG A 129 22.44 22.24 1.22
CA ARG A 129 22.57 22.83 2.57
C ARG A 129 24.03 23.06 2.99
N CYS A 130 24.99 22.81 2.10
CA CYS A 130 26.42 23.09 2.29
C CYS A 130 26.84 24.37 1.57
#